data_AF-A0A7V7X246-F1
#
_entry.id   AF-A0A7V7X246-F1
#
_cell.length_a   1.000
_cell.length_b   1.000
_cell.length_c   1.000
_cell.angle_alpha   90.00
_cell.angle_beta   90.00
_cell.angle_gamma   90.00
#
_symmetry.space_group_name_H-M   'P 1'
#
loop_
_entity.id
_entity.type
_entity.pdbx_description
1 polymer ?
#
loop_
_entity_poly.entity_id
_entity_poly.type
_entity_poly.pdbx_seq_one_letter_code
_entity_poly.pdbx_strand_id
1 'polypeptide(L)'
;MADFEKLAKLKQQDWDTILSKLTLHAAGKLHRLKWNKSRVPAGLKPDDIACEAITAVWTGDRAWDFEGKPDILIHLKSVVNSLISHLVESQDHKRQDDIERDAEQDETIFDPPDQSMPTPYDELVAKDIFEKLWTMVKSDEDAELVLCCIESGISKPADIKVETGMSIEQIYKAKKKIGDFLRVFEGEKNEKK
;
A
#
# COMPACT_ATOMS: atom_id res chain seq x y z
N MET A 1 -22.17 -16.87 23.79
CA MET A 1 -23.24 -16.18 23.03
C MET A 1 -22.66 -15.11 22.10
N ALA A 2 -21.65 -14.33 22.52
CA ALA A 2 -20.99 -13.32 21.67
C ALA A 2 -20.37 -13.86 20.35
N ASP A 3 -19.80 -15.08 20.34
CA ASP A 3 -19.16 -15.63 19.14
C ASP A 3 -20.13 -15.93 17.98
N PHE A 4 -21.38 -16.31 18.28
CA PHE A 4 -22.37 -16.60 17.24
C PHE A 4 -22.86 -15.33 16.54
N GLU A 5 -23.01 -14.24 17.28
CA GLU A 5 -23.41 -12.95 16.73
C GLU A 5 -22.30 -12.35 15.86
N LYS A 6 -21.05 -12.49 16.28
CA LYS A 6 -19.87 -12.12 15.48
C LYS A 6 -19.79 -12.92 14.17
N LEU A 7 -19.99 -14.24 14.21
CA LEU A 7 -20.03 -15.07 13.00
C LEU A 7 -21.18 -14.68 12.06
N ALA A 8 -22.34 -14.32 12.60
CA ALA A 8 -23.45 -13.83 11.81
C ALA A 8 -23.12 -12.50 11.12
N LYS A 9 -22.45 -11.58 11.82
CA LYS A 9 -21.98 -10.30 11.26
C LYS A 9 -20.91 -10.49 10.19
N LEU A 10 -19.98 -11.43 10.39
CA LEU A 10 -18.98 -11.80 9.38
C LEU A 10 -19.63 -12.33 8.11
N LYS A 11 -20.64 -13.20 8.23
CA LYS A 11 -21.37 -13.74 7.06
C LYS A 11 -22.15 -12.70 6.27
N GLN A 12 -22.50 -11.57 6.88
CA GLN A 12 -23.24 -10.49 6.22
C GLN A 12 -22.35 -9.51 5.44
N GLN A 13 -21.03 -9.63 5.54
CA GLN A 13 -20.10 -8.74 4.85
C GLN A 13 -19.99 -9.08 3.36
N ASP A 14 -19.76 -8.06 2.54
CA ASP A 14 -19.44 -8.21 1.13
C ASP A 14 -17.97 -8.60 0.95
N TRP A 15 -17.70 -9.90 1.05
CA TRP A 15 -16.34 -10.43 1.00
C TRP A 15 -15.66 -10.24 -0.35
N ASP A 16 -16.41 -10.19 -1.46
CA ASP A 16 -15.84 -9.98 -2.79
C ASP A 16 -15.26 -8.56 -2.89
N THR A 17 -16.04 -7.55 -2.48
CA THR A 17 -15.55 -6.16 -2.43
C THR A 17 -14.41 -5.98 -1.42
N ILE A 18 -14.52 -6.60 -0.24
CA ILE A 18 -13.49 -6.52 0.81
C ILE A 18 -12.17 -7.15 0.33
N LEU A 19 -12.22 -8.31 -0.32
CA LEU A 19 -11.05 -9.00 -0.83
C LEU A 19 -10.33 -8.15 -1.89
N SER A 20 -11.07 -7.58 -2.85
CA SER A 20 -10.49 -6.69 -3.87
C SER A 20 -9.81 -5.47 -3.24
N LYS A 21 -10.48 -4.79 -2.30
CA LYS A 21 -9.91 -3.63 -1.59
C LYS A 21 -8.68 -4.00 -0.76
N LEU A 22 -8.67 -5.15 -0.09
CA LEU A 22 -7.54 -5.63 0.70
C LEU A 22 -6.36 -6.01 -0.18
N THR A 23 -6.62 -6.64 -1.31
CA THR A 23 -5.61 -7.03 -2.30
C THR A 23 -4.92 -5.79 -2.84
N LEU A 24 -5.67 -4.76 -3.22
CA LEU A 24 -5.12 -3.48 -3.67
C LEU A 24 -4.30 -2.80 -2.56
N HIS A 25 -4.79 -2.82 -1.32
CA HIS A 25 -4.06 -2.29 -0.16
C HIS A 25 -2.73 -3.02 0.07
N ALA A 26 -2.75 -4.35 0.02
CA ALA A 26 -1.56 -5.18 0.13
C ALA A 26 -0.58 -4.91 -1.02
N ALA A 27 -1.07 -4.81 -2.26
CA ALA A 27 -0.26 -4.52 -3.44
C ALA A 27 0.46 -3.17 -3.32
N GLY A 28 -0.27 -2.10 -2.96
CA GLY A 28 0.32 -0.78 -2.74
C GLY A 28 1.37 -0.80 -1.62
N LYS A 29 1.11 -1.52 -0.52
CA LYS A 29 2.09 -1.69 0.56
C LYS A 29 3.35 -2.44 0.12
N LEU A 30 3.20 -3.56 -0.57
CA LEU A 30 4.31 -4.37 -1.08
C LEU A 30 5.13 -3.57 -2.10
N HIS A 31 4.50 -2.82 -2.99
CA HIS A 31 5.17 -2.01 -4.01
C HIS A 31 6.07 -0.92 -3.40
N ARG A 32 5.66 -0.33 -2.28
CA ARG A 32 6.43 0.71 -1.57
C ARG A 32 7.64 0.17 -0.81
N LEU A 33 7.65 -1.12 -0.48
CA LEU A 33 8.76 -1.73 0.24
C LEU A 33 9.90 -2.06 -0.72
N LYS A 34 11.11 -1.60 -0.38
CA LYS A 34 12.32 -1.96 -1.12
C LYS A 34 12.71 -3.38 -0.75
N TRP A 35 12.27 -4.35 -1.54
CA TRP A 35 12.70 -5.72 -1.40
C TRP A 35 14.09 -5.90 -2.01
N ASN A 36 14.99 -6.58 -1.29
CA ASN A 36 16.27 -6.99 -1.88
C ASN A 36 16.02 -7.86 -3.12
N LYS A 37 16.69 -7.55 -4.24
CA LYS A 37 16.53 -8.21 -5.55
C LYS A 37 15.13 -8.09 -6.19
N SER A 38 14.33 -7.09 -5.80
CA SER A 38 13.03 -6.77 -6.41
C SER A 38 11.99 -7.88 -6.34
N ARG A 39 12.08 -8.79 -5.35
CA ARG A 39 11.10 -9.87 -5.15
C ARG A 39 10.59 -9.89 -3.72
N VAL A 40 9.27 -9.99 -3.57
CA VAL A 40 8.63 -10.21 -2.27
C VAL A 40 9.12 -11.54 -1.68
N PRO A 41 9.49 -11.59 -0.38
CA PRO A 41 9.86 -12.81 0.33
C PRO A 41 8.87 -13.94 0.08
N ALA A 42 9.39 -15.16 -0.06
CA ALA A 42 8.62 -16.38 -0.37
C ALA A 42 7.77 -16.37 -1.66
N GLY A 43 7.86 -15.32 -2.51
CA GLY A 43 7.06 -15.23 -3.74
C GLY A 43 5.57 -14.97 -3.49
N LEU A 44 5.22 -14.45 -2.31
CA LEU A 44 3.85 -14.14 -1.92
C LEU A 44 3.25 -13.07 -2.83
N LYS A 45 2.01 -13.29 -3.25
CA LYS A 45 1.22 -12.31 -4.00
C LYS A 45 0.39 -11.45 -3.04
N PRO A 46 -0.01 -10.23 -3.46
CA PRO A 46 -0.92 -9.40 -2.68
C PRO A 46 -2.20 -10.14 -2.24
N ASP A 47 -2.76 -10.95 -3.15
CA ASP A 47 -3.96 -11.77 -2.94
C ASP A 47 -3.76 -12.81 -1.82
N ASP A 48 -2.57 -13.40 -1.71
CA ASP A 48 -2.25 -14.39 -0.67
C ASP A 48 -2.29 -13.73 0.71
N ILE A 49 -1.71 -12.53 0.84
CA ILE A 49 -1.70 -11.76 2.09
C ILE A 49 -3.12 -11.31 2.46
N ALA A 50 -3.94 -10.91 1.48
CA ALA A 50 -5.33 -10.55 1.72
C ALA A 50 -6.16 -11.75 2.19
N CYS A 51 -6.01 -12.91 1.55
CA CYS A 51 -6.64 -14.16 1.95
C CYS A 51 -6.22 -14.59 3.36
N GLU A 52 -4.93 -14.48 3.68
CA GLU A 52 -4.40 -14.80 5.01
C GLU A 52 -4.99 -13.90 6.09
N ALA A 53 -5.10 -12.59 5.83
CA ALA A 53 -5.74 -11.65 6.76
C ALA A 53 -7.22 -11.99 7.02
N ILE A 54 -7.98 -12.34 5.98
CA ILE A 54 -9.37 -12.77 6.11
C ILE A 54 -9.46 -14.07 6.91
N THR A 55 -8.60 -15.04 6.58
CA THR A 55 -8.53 -16.33 7.27
C THR A 55 -8.26 -16.14 8.76
N ALA A 56 -7.28 -15.32 9.13
CA ALA A 56 -6.93 -15.04 10.51
C ALA A 56 -8.09 -14.42 11.32
N VAL A 57 -8.96 -13.63 10.69
CA VAL A 57 -10.17 -13.10 11.35
C VAL A 57 -11.26 -14.18 11.49
N TRP A 58 -11.42 -15.05 10.49
CA TRP A 58 -12.38 -16.15 10.52
C TRP A 58 -12.00 -17.27 11.50
N THR A 59 -10.71 -17.59 11.64
CA THR A 59 -10.20 -18.58 12.61
C THR A 59 -10.19 -18.04 14.03
N GLY A 60 -10.27 -16.71 14.18
CA GLY A 60 -10.24 -16.03 15.48
C GLY A 60 -8.85 -15.66 15.97
N ASP A 61 -7.79 -15.98 15.21
CA ASP A 61 -6.40 -15.62 15.52
C ASP A 61 -6.22 -14.09 15.64
N ARG A 62 -6.99 -13.34 14.84
CA ARG A 62 -7.11 -11.88 14.92
C ARG A 62 -8.55 -11.51 15.24
N ALA A 63 -8.83 -11.35 16.53
CA ALA A 63 -10.18 -11.04 16.98
C ALA A 63 -10.62 -9.65 16.51
N TRP A 64 -11.61 -9.63 15.61
CA TRP A 64 -12.37 -8.41 15.29
C TRP A 64 -13.34 -8.06 16.42
N ASP A 65 -13.25 -6.81 16.89
CA ASP A 65 -14.20 -6.18 17.82
C ASP A 65 -15.17 -5.30 17.02
N PHE A 66 -16.39 -5.81 16.81
CA PHE A 66 -17.42 -5.14 16.03
C PHE A 66 -18.12 -4.01 16.80
N GLU A 67 -18.02 -3.97 18.14
CA GLU A 67 -18.62 -2.92 18.97
C GLU A 67 -17.73 -1.68 18.96
N GLY A 68 -16.42 -1.85 19.14
CA GLY A 68 -15.46 -0.76 19.10
C GLY A 68 -15.09 -0.30 17.68
N LYS A 69 -15.09 -1.21 16.69
CA LYS A 69 -14.76 -0.91 15.29
C LYS A 69 -15.71 -1.66 14.35
N PRO A 70 -16.89 -1.07 14.03
CA PRO A 70 -17.88 -1.74 13.20
C PRO A 70 -17.42 -1.96 11.74
N ASP A 71 -16.38 -1.24 11.30
CA ASP A 71 -15.80 -1.41 9.98
C ASP A 71 -14.72 -2.51 9.99
N ILE A 72 -15.09 -3.66 9.45
CA ILE A 72 -14.20 -4.81 9.32
C ILE A 72 -13.03 -4.56 8.36
N LEU A 73 -13.20 -3.73 7.34
CA LEU A 73 -12.16 -3.47 6.35
C LEU A 73 -10.99 -2.72 6.99
N ILE A 74 -11.28 -1.74 7.86
CA ILE A 74 -10.25 -1.04 8.65
C ILE A 74 -9.47 -2.04 9.52
N HIS A 75 -10.19 -2.97 10.16
CA HIS A 75 -9.56 -4.01 10.97
C HIS A 75 -8.66 -4.93 10.11
N LEU A 76 -9.16 -5.42 8.98
CA LEU A 76 -8.42 -6.28 8.06
C LEU A 76 -7.20 -5.59 7.45
N LYS A 77 -7.30 -4.29 7.08
CA LYS A 77 -6.14 -3.49 6.66
C LYS A 77 -5.04 -3.45 7.74
N SER A 78 -5.44 -3.36 9.02
CA SER A 78 -4.49 -3.44 10.14
C SER A 78 -3.82 -4.81 10.23
N VAL A 79 -4.57 -5.90 10.00
CA VAL A 79 -4.02 -7.27 9.97
C VAL A 79 -3.03 -7.42 8.82
N VAL A 80 -3.38 -6.97 7.61
CA VAL A 80 -2.46 -6.94 6.45
C VAL A 80 -1.18 -6.17 6.77
N ASN A 81 -1.29 -5.00 7.39
CA ASN A 81 -0.10 -4.23 7.80
C ASN A 81 0.79 -5.03 8.77
N SER A 82 0.18 -5.75 9.73
CA SER A 82 0.92 -6.61 10.66
C SER A 82 1.59 -7.80 9.95
N LEU A 83 0.90 -8.46 9.00
CA LEU A 83 1.47 -9.55 8.22
C LEU A 83 2.68 -9.07 7.40
N ILE A 84 2.54 -7.93 6.70
CA ILE A 84 3.63 -7.36 5.92
C ILE A 84 4.80 -6.92 6.81
N SER A 85 4.54 -6.30 7.97
CA SER A 85 5.60 -5.97 8.94
C SER A 85 6.34 -7.22 9.38
N HIS A 86 5.61 -8.29 9.66
CA HIS A 86 6.20 -9.57 10.03
C HIS A 86 7.04 -10.16 8.89
N LEU A 87 6.58 -10.08 7.64
CA LEU A 87 7.37 -10.48 6.47
C LEU A 87 8.67 -9.69 6.36
N VAL A 88 8.62 -8.37 6.55
CA VAL A 88 9.81 -7.50 6.53
C VAL A 88 10.77 -7.86 7.67
N GLU A 89 10.27 -8.14 8.87
CA GLU A 89 11.07 -8.48 10.06
C GLU A 89 11.59 -9.93 10.05
N SER A 90 10.89 -10.84 9.36
CA SER A 90 11.22 -12.25 9.26
C SER A 90 12.53 -12.47 8.48
N GLN A 91 13.15 -13.63 8.73
CA GLN A 91 14.56 -13.95 8.46
C GLN A 91 15.08 -13.72 7.02
N ASP A 92 14.22 -13.49 6.02
CA ASP A 92 14.64 -13.19 4.65
C ASP A 92 15.33 -11.82 4.50
N HIS A 93 15.07 -10.85 5.40
CA HIS A 93 15.88 -9.62 5.47
C HIS A 93 17.18 -9.77 6.28
N LYS A 94 17.26 -10.74 7.19
CA LYS A 94 18.41 -10.91 8.12
C LYS A 94 19.51 -11.85 7.61
N ARG A 95 19.25 -12.67 6.58
CA ARG A 95 20.18 -13.71 6.09
C ARG A 95 20.90 -13.35 4.78
N GLN A 96 20.76 -12.13 4.26
CA GLN A 96 21.44 -11.70 3.02
C GLN A 96 22.54 -10.65 3.23
N ASP A 97 22.94 -10.37 4.48
CA ASP A 97 24.12 -9.56 4.78
C ASP A 97 25.46 -10.31 4.59
N ASP A 98 25.43 -11.62 4.31
CA ASP A 98 26.62 -12.42 4.02
C ASP A 98 26.76 -12.66 2.51
N ILE A 99 27.27 -11.68 1.77
CA ILE A 99 28.10 -11.96 0.58
C ILE A 99 29.33 -11.08 0.69
N GLU A 100 30.47 -11.74 0.96
CA GLU A 100 31.82 -11.20 0.87
C GLU A 100 31.98 -10.44 -0.45
N ARG A 101 32.42 -9.17 -0.35
CA ARG A 101 32.83 -8.37 -1.50
C ARG A 101 34.16 -8.93 -2.03
N ASP A 102 34.08 -9.89 -2.93
CA ASP A 102 35.10 -10.05 -3.97
C ASP A 102 34.58 -9.33 -5.22
N ALA A 103 35.02 -8.09 -5.39
CA ALA A 103 34.85 -7.34 -6.63
C ALA A 103 36.16 -6.63 -6.94
N GLU A 104 37.18 -7.42 -7.25
CA GLU A 104 38.15 -7.00 -8.25
C GLU A 104 37.45 -7.02 -9.62
N GLN A 105 37.66 -5.96 -10.39
CA GLN A 105 37.22 -5.73 -11.78
C GLN A 105 35.79 -5.19 -11.95
N ASP A 106 35.69 -3.86 -12.10
CA ASP A 106 34.95 -3.30 -13.24
C ASP A 106 35.51 -1.92 -13.60
N GLU A 107 36.53 -1.91 -14.45
CA GLU A 107 36.76 -0.78 -15.34
C GLU A 107 35.75 -0.94 -16.50
N THR A 108 34.77 -0.04 -16.63
CA THR A 108 34.43 0.59 -17.93
C THR A 108 33.25 1.57 -17.87
N ILE A 109 33.48 2.72 -18.54
CA ILE A 109 32.55 3.62 -19.24
C ILE A 109 31.59 4.45 -18.38
N PHE A 110 32.02 5.68 -18.07
CA PHE A 110 31.15 6.77 -17.63
C PHE A 110 30.33 7.27 -18.82
N ASP A 111 29.13 6.70 -19.01
CA ASP A 111 28.11 7.33 -19.85
C ASP A 111 27.55 8.55 -19.09
N PRO A 112 27.53 9.76 -19.68
CA PRO A 112 26.89 10.90 -19.03
C PRO A 112 25.40 10.56 -18.82
N PRO A 113 24.85 10.81 -17.62
CA PRO A 113 23.47 10.46 -17.32
C PRO A 113 22.53 11.16 -18.30
N ASP A 114 21.62 10.39 -18.89
CA ASP A 114 20.52 10.90 -19.70
C ASP A 114 19.73 11.92 -18.87
N GLN A 115 19.68 13.18 -19.32
CA GLN A 115 19.02 14.28 -18.61
C GLN A 115 17.49 14.10 -18.50
N SER A 116 16.91 13.11 -19.19
CA SER A 116 15.50 12.74 -19.07
C SER A 116 15.23 11.78 -17.90
N MET A 117 16.26 11.19 -17.31
CA MET A 117 16.12 10.30 -16.16
C MET A 117 15.97 11.12 -14.87
N PRO A 118 15.06 10.74 -13.95
CA PRO A 118 14.97 11.36 -12.63
C PRO A 118 16.32 11.31 -11.93
N THR A 119 16.76 12.43 -11.38
CA THR A 119 17.98 12.43 -10.57
C THR A 119 17.71 11.73 -9.23
N PRO A 120 18.75 11.24 -8.52
CA PRO A 120 18.59 10.74 -7.15
C PRO A 120 17.91 11.75 -6.21
N TYR A 121 18.08 13.05 -6.47
CA TYR A 121 17.40 14.11 -5.75
C TYR A 121 15.89 14.15 -6.07
N ASP A 122 15.51 14.00 -7.34
CA ASP A 122 14.10 13.94 -7.74
C ASP A 122 13.38 12.74 -7.14
N GLU A 123 14.05 11.58 -7.06
CA GLU A 123 13.50 10.39 -6.38
C GLU A 123 13.29 10.63 -4.87
N LEU A 124 14.25 11.26 -4.20
CA LEU A 124 14.16 11.62 -2.78
C LEU A 124 13.00 12.58 -2.51
N VAL A 125 12.85 13.60 -3.36
CA VAL A 125 11.75 14.56 -3.28
C VAL A 125 10.41 13.89 -3.56
N ALA A 126 10.32 13.04 -4.58
CA ALA A 126 9.11 12.27 -4.87
C ALA A 126 8.72 11.40 -3.67
N LYS A 127 9.70 10.69 -3.07
CA LYS A 127 9.46 9.86 -1.89
C LYS A 127 8.90 10.65 -0.71
N ASP A 128 9.48 11.82 -0.40
CA ASP A 128 9.00 12.69 0.68
C ASP A 128 7.56 13.19 0.41
N ILE A 129 7.26 13.56 -0.83
CA ILE A 129 5.90 13.96 -1.24
C ILE A 129 4.91 12.81 -1.06
N PHE A 130 5.26 11.60 -1.51
CA PHE A 130 4.42 10.41 -1.37
C PHE A 130 4.19 10.03 0.09
N GLU A 131 5.20 10.09 0.96
CA GLU A 131 5.05 9.82 2.39
C GLU A 131 4.11 10.83 3.07
N LYS A 132 4.19 12.11 2.69
CA LYS A 132 3.29 13.16 3.17
C LYS A 132 1.85 12.97 2.68
N LEU A 133 1.67 12.64 1.39
CA LEU A 133 0.38 12.30 0.81
C LEU A 133 -0.28 11.14 1.59
N TRP A 134 0.46 10.05 1.81
CA TRP A 134 -0.02 8.89 2.57
C TRP A 134 -0.43 9.24 3.99
N THR A 135 0.33 10.11 4.66
CA THR A 135 0.01 10.56 6.01
C THR A 135 -1.31 11.34 6.04
N MET A 136 -1.58 12.16 5.02
CA MET A 136 -2.79 12.96 4.93
C MET A 136 -4.02 12.12 4.58
N VAL A 137 -3.89 11.15 3.67
CA VAL A 137 -5.03 10.31 3.27
C VAL A 137 -5.32 9.17 4.26
N LYS A 138 -4.46 8.95 5.27
CA LYS A 138 -4.55 7.80 6.21
C LYS A 138 -5.92 7.62 6.90
N SER A 139 -6.69 8.70 7.04
CA SER A 139 -8.00 8.70 7.69
C SER A 139 -9.18 8.73 6.70
N ASP A 140 -8.91 8.68 5.40
CA ASP A 140 -9.89 8.77 4.33
C ASP A 140 -9.74 7.54 3.40
N GLU A 141 -10.54 6.51 3.66
CA GLU A 141 -10.48 5.22 2.95
C GLU A 141 -10.57 5.39 1.42
N ASP A 142 -11.48 6.24 0.95
CA ASP A 142 -11.69 6.50 -0.46
C ASP A 142 -10.44 7.13 -1.09
N ALA A 143 -9.79 8.07 -0.39
CA ALA A 143 -8.55 8.69 -0.85
C ALA A 143 -7.35 7.73 -0.81
N GLU A 144 -7.25 6.86 0.21
CA GLU A 144 -6.21 5.83 0.27
C GLU A 144 -6.30 4.87 -0.91
N LEU A 145 -7.50 4.34 -1.20
CA LEU A 145 -7.71 3.36 -2.27
C LEU A 145 -7.39 3.97 -3.64
N VAL A 146 -7.81 5.21 -3.87
CA VAL A 146 -7.48 5.95 -5.10
C VAL A 146 -5.98 6.19 -5.21
N LEU A 147 -5.30 6.54 -4.12
CA LEU A 147 -3.85 6.73 -4.12
C LEU A 147 -3.11 5.42 -4.43
N CYS A 148 -3.54 4.28 -3.86
CA CYS A 148 -3.03 2.95 -4.21
C CYS A 148 -3.17 2.63 -5.71
N CYS A 149 -4.34 2.93 -6.30
CA CYS A 149 -4.57 2.73 -7.73
C CYS A 149 -3.57 3.54 -8.56
N ILE A 150 -3.39 4.82 -8.22
CA ILE A 150 -2.47 5.73 -8.93
C ILE A 150 -1.03 5.24 -8.84
N GLU A 151 -0.57 4.80 -7.65
CA GLU A 151 0.76 4.20 -7.48
C GLU A 151 0.96 2.94 -8.33
N SER A 152 -0.12 2.19 -8.55
CA SER A 152 -0.12 0.98 -9.39
C SER A 152 -0.29 1.28 -10.88
N GLY A 153 -0.26 2.55 -11.28
CA GLY A 153 -0.44 3.00 -12.68
C GLY A 153 -1.89 3.09 -13.15
N ILE A 154 -2.87 2.77 -12.29
CA ILE A 154 -4.31 2.82 -12.59
C ILE A 154 -4.83 4.22 -12.25
N SER A 155 -4.91 5.08 -13.26
CA SER A 155 -5.31 6.48 -13.07
C SER A 155 -6.68 6.83 -13.65
N LYS A 156 -7.29 6.01 -14.50
CA LYS A 156 -8.59 6.34 -15.12
C LYS A 156 -9.74 6.06 -14.14
N PRO A 157 -10.73 6.97 -13.98
CA PRO A 157 -11.83 6.75 -13.04
C PRO A 157 -12.67 5.48 -13.30
N ALA A 158 -12.82 5.08 -14.57
CA ALA A 158 -13.53 3.86 -14.92
C ALA A 158 -12.78 2.61 -14.41
N ASP A 159 -11.46 2.56 -14.61
CA ASP A 159 -10.62 1.45 -14.18
C ASP A 159 -10.54 1.41 -12.65
N ILE A 160 -10.38 2.57 -11.99
CA ILE A 160 -10.42 2.67 -10.53
C ILE A 160 -11.75 2.16 -9.98
N LYS A 161 -12.89 2.49 -10.62
CA LYS A 161 -14.19 1.98 -10.20
C LYS A 161 -14.27 0.46 -10.27
N VAL A 162 -13.72 -0.15 -11.32
CA VAL A 162 -13.68 -1.61 -11.46
C VAL A 162 -12.84 -2.22 -10.33
N GLU A 163 -11.70 -1.61 -10.02
CA GLU A 163 -10.76 -2.13 -9.03
C GLU A 163 -11.25 -1.96 -7.58
N THR A 164 -11.88 -0.83 -7.26
CA THR A 164 -12.23 -0.46 -5.88
C THR A 164 -13.71 -0.62 -5.55
N GLY A 165 -14.57 -0.80 -6.55
CA GLY A 165 -16.03 -0.79 -6.40
C GLY A 165 -16.62 0.60 -6.10
N MET A 166 -15.81 1.66 -6.08
CA MET A 166 -16.25 3.01 -5.71
C MET A 166 -17.14 3.65 -6.78
N SER A 167 -18.04 4.55 -6.36
CA SER A 167 -18.74 5.41 -7.31
C SER A 167 -17.79 6.41 -7.97
N ILE A 168 -18.11 6.82 -9.21
CA ILE A 168 -17.32 7.82 -9.94
C ILE A 168 -17.23 9.14 -9.15
N GLU A 169 -18.29 9.52 -8.44
CA GLU A 169 -18.32 10.71 -7.59
C GLU A 169 -17.33 10.62 -6.43
N GLN A 170 -17.26 9.48 -5.73
CA GLN A 170 -16.27 9.24 -4.68
C GLN A 170 -14.84 9.34 -5.23
N ILE A 171 -14.59 8.76 -6.41
CA ILE A 171 -13.28 8.81 -7.07
C ILE A 171 -12.87 10.25 -7.37
N TYR A 172 -13.77 11.07 -7.93
CA TYR A 172 -13.46 12.48 -8.20
C TYR A 172 -13.24 13.28 -6.91
N LYS A 173 -14.01 13.01 -5.86
CA LYS A 173 -13.83 13.65 -4.55
C LYS A 173 -12.46 13.31 -3.95
N ALA A 174 -12.07 12.05 -3.99
CA ALA A 174 -10.75 11.57 -3.54
C ALA A 174 -9.61 12.21 -4.36
N LYS A 175 -9.71 12.17 -5.69
CA LYS A 175 -8.72 12.80 -6.58
C LYS A 175 -8.59 14.30 -6.35
N LYS A 176 -9.71 14.99 -6.12
CA LYS A 176 -9.72 16.43 -5.82
C LYS A 176 -8.93 16.69 -4.52
N LYS A 177 -9.17 15.93 -3.45
CA LYS A 177 -8.43 16.08 -2.18
C LYS A 177 -6.93 15.88 -2.35
N ILE A 178 -6.54 14.82 -3.08
CA ILE A 178 -5.13 14.56 -3.41
C ILE A 178 -4.54 15.74 -4.20
N GLY A 179 -5.26 16.24 -5.20
CA GLY A 179 -4.82 17.38 -6.02
C GLY A 179 -4.74 18.70 -5.25
N ASP A 180 -5.69 18.98 -4.37
CA ASP A 180 -5.69 20.19 -3.53
C ASP A 180 -4.48 20.19 -2.59
N PHE A 181 -4.07 19.02 -2.08
CA PHE A 181 -2.85 18.88 -1.28
C PHE A 181 -1.57 19.13 -2.08
N LEU A 182 -1.48 18.54 -3.28
CA LEU A 182 -0.34 18.76 -4.16
C LEU A 182 -0.16 20.26 -4.47
N ARG A 183 -1.26 20.99 -4.67
CA ARG A 183 -1.23 22.45 -4.86
C ARG A 183 -0.72 23.22 -3.65
N VAL A 184 -1.11 22.83 -2.44
CA VAL A 184 -0.59 23.44 -1.20
C VAL A 184 0.92 23.22 -1.11
N PHE A 185 1.38 22.00 -1.40
CA PHE A 185 2.80 21.66 -1.39
C PHE A 185 3.60 22.44 -2.44
N GLU A 186 3.06 22.62 -3.65
CA GLU A 186 3.66 23.46 -4.70
C GLU A 186 3.72 24.94 -4.28
N GLY A 187 2.71 25.44 -3.56
CA GLY A 187 2.68 26.80 -3.01
C GLY A 187 3.77 27.05 -1.97
N GLU A 188 3.96 26.13 -1.03
CA GLU A 188 5.01 26.22 0.00
C GLU A 188 6.44 26.21 -0.58
N LYS A 189 6.62 25.57 -1.75
CA LYS A 189 7.91 25.56 -2.48
C LYS A 189 8.24 26.92 -3.10
N ASN A 190 7.24 27.69 -3.50
CA ASN A 190 7.42 29.00 -4.14
C ASN A 190 7.62 30.14 -3.14
N GLU A 191 7.20 30.01 -1.88
CA GLU A 191 7.46 31.00 -0.82
C GLU A 191 8.86 30.86 -0.17
N LYS A 192 9.53 29.72 -0.35
CA LYS A 192 10.86 29.43 0.22
C LYS A 192 12.03 29.58 -0.77
N LYS A 193 11.76 30.11 -1.97
CA LYS A 193 12.78 30.50 -2.97
C LYS A 193 12.98 32.00 -2.96
#